data_AF-Q08A47-F1
#
_entry.id   AF-Q08A47-F1
#
_cell.length_a   1.000
_cell.length_b   1.000
_cell.length_c   1.000
_cell.angle_alpha   90.00
_cell.angle_beta   90.00
_cell.angle_gamma   90.00
#
_symmetry.space_group_name_H-M   'P 1'
#
loop_
_entity.id
_entity.type
_entity.pdbx_description
1 polymer ?
#
loop_
_entity_poly.entity_id
_entity_poly.type
_entity_poly.pdbx_seq_one_letter_code
_entity_poly.pdbx_strand_id
1 'polypeptide(L)'
;MVIGFFKKLFNVRDRNEQAKFTGITTAEKRQQTKPQTPVPAIEVTEHQAVESQLDLSALFYSLLFATPSTTTTGIANNLERSVMQNIEQALSSPQSIAENVLKLPSKILELDKKLGDDNIETQELILLIEQDPLLCVEVLKLCNSPAFKRADTDVSSIQQALVQVGRQQLRQFITACLARELIDIKPIYFRRFGAEIWRHSMQVAFLASELASNEQRDSAFLLGLLHDVGKIAIFKMLVDAFYQAEPGEQPNSILFKQVMTTKSLTLSALLARSWQLSQHFETPLTLLANTNIKPTDGMTLLIWKANIISECSMLLQVDKLPQPALAVLLAQVECSEEDFIELHQKLIQF
;
A
#
# COMPACT_ATOMS: atom_id res chain seq x y z
N MET A 1 -5.08 -4.09 -26.27
CA MET A 1 -6.08 -4.97 -25.62
C MET A 1 -5.51 -5.51 -24.29
N VAL A 2 -5.01 -4.63 -23.41
CA VAL A 2 -4.06 -5.01 -22.33
C VAL A 2 -4.42 -4.43 -20.94
N ILE A 3 -5.39 -3.50 -20.83
CA ILE A 3 -5.85 -2.93 -19.55
C ILE A 3 -7.05 -3.72 -18.96
N GLY A 4 -7.61 -4.68 -19.71
CA GLY A 4 -8.89 -5.31 -19.39
C GLY A 4 -8.84 -6.37 -18.29
N PHE A 5 -7.69 -7.00 -18.03
CA PHE A 5 -7.67 -8.22 -17.19
C PHE A 5 -7.69 -7.92 -15.68
N PHE A 6 -6.97 -6.89 -15.22
CA PHE A 6 -7.10 -6.39 -13.83
C PHE A 6 -8.49 -5.81 -13.56
N LYS A 7 -9.11 -5.14 -14.54
CA LYS A 7 -10.52 -4.71 -14.46
C LYS A 7 -11.50 -5.90 -14.41
N LYS A 8 -11.17 -7.07 -14.97
CA LYS A 8 -12.03 -8.27 -15.01
C LYS A 8 -12.02 -9.04 -13.68
N LEU A 9 -10.94 -8.97 -12.91
CA LEU A 9 -10.87 -9.49 -11.53
C LEU A 9 -11.69 -8.63 -10.55
N PHE A 10 -11.91 -7.34 -10.83
CA PHE A 10 -12.57 -6.39 -9.92
C PHE A 10 -13.84 -5.70 -10.45
N ASN A 11 -14.32 -6.05 -11.65
CA ASN A 11 -15.55 -5.54 -12.30
C ASN A 11 -15.81 -4.02 -12.14
N VAL A 12 -14.80 -3.20 -12.45
CA VAL A 12 -14.86 -1.74 -12.34
C VAL A 12 -15.29 -1.12 -13.68
N ARG A 13 -16.42 -0.40 -13.72
CA ARG A 13 -16.88 0.41 -14.87
C ARG A 13 -16.28 1.83 -14.82
N ASP A 14 -15.77 2.33 -15.94
CA ASP A 14 -15.33 3.73 -16.07
C ASP A 14 -16.55 4.67 -16.14
N ARG A 15 -16.50 5.79 -15.40
CA ARG A 15 -17.44 6.91 -15.54
C ARG A 15 -16.70 8.10 -16.16
N ASN A 16 -16.79 8.25 -17.47
CA ASN A 16 -16.62 9.53 -18.14
C ASN A 16 -17.95 9.90 -18.78
N GLU A 17 -18.70 10.76 -18.11
CA GLU A 17 -19.62 11.75 -18.70
C GLU A 17 -20.34 12.45 -17.55
N GLN A 18 -19.94 13.69 -17.25
CA GLN A 18 -20.82 14.63 -16.56
C GLN A 18 -20.85 15.95 -17.29
N ALA A 19 -22.10 16.37 -17.56
CA ALA A 19 -22.50 17.49 -18.35
C ALA A 19 -22.07 18.83 -17.74
N LYS A 20 -21.73 19.78 -18.62
CA LYS A 20 -21.41 21.16 -18.29
C LYS A 20 -22.68 21.87 -17.75
N PHE A 21 -22.59 22.43 -16.56
CA PHE A 21 -23.58 23.38 -16.04
C PHE A 21 -22.92 24.73 -15.83
N THR A 22 -23.37 25.75 -16.57
CA THR A 22 -22.91 27.14 -16.50
C THR A 22 -23.85 27.92 -15.59
N GLY A 23 -23.38 28.29 -14.40
CA GLY A 23 -24.08 29.16 -13.47
C GLY A 23 -23.18 30.29 -13.00
N ILE A 24 -23.51 31.52 -13.40
CA ILE A 24 -22.86 32.77 -13.00
C ILE A 24 -23.51 33.23 -11.69
N THR A 25 -22.73 33.55 -10.66
CA THR A 25 -23.19 34.41 -9.55
C THR A 25 -22.06 35.26 -8.95
N THR A 26 -22.13 36.55 -9.28
CA THR A 26 -21.94 37.77 -8.46
C THR A 26 -21.06 37.75 -7.22
N ALA A 27 -20.03 38.60 -7.26
CA ALA A 27 -19.15 38.98 -6.17
C ALA A 27 -19.78 40.04 -5.24
N GLU A 28 -19.59 39.88 -3.93
CA GLU A 28 -19.81 40.95 -2.95
C GLU A 28 -18.52 41.24 -2.16
N LYS A 29 -18.15 42.52 -2.18
CA LYS A 29 -17.01 43.14 -1.49
C LYS A 29 -17.29 43.25 0.01
N ARG A 30 -16.31 42.90 0.85
CA ARG A 30 -16.14 43.49 2.18
C ARG A 30 -14.75 44.07 2.38
N GLN A 31 -14.75 45.17 3.12
CA GLN A 31 -13.80 46.27 3.11
C GLN A 31 -12.53 46.00 3.93
N GLN A 32 -11.47 46.67 3.50
CA GLN A 32 -10.11 46.68 4.06
C GLN A 32 -10.02 47.52 5.34
N THR A 33 -9.23 47.03 6.31
CA THR A 33 -8.55 47.86 7.33
C THR A 33 -7.05 47.56 7.29
N LYS A 34 -6.23 48.60 7.10
CA LYS A 34 -4.75 48.65 7.07
C LYS A 34 -4.22 49.19 8.43
N PRO A 35 -2.90 49.23 8.72
CA PRO A 35 -1.92 48.15 8.83
C PRO A 35 -1.10 48.26 10.15
N GLN A 36 -0.47 47.18 10.62
CA GLN A 36 0.57 47.25 11.66
C GLN A 36 1.96 46.93 11.07
N THR A 37 2.97 47.58 11.63
CA THR A 37 4.35 47.83 11.17
C THR A 37 5.15 46.55 10.84
N PRO A 38 6.11 46.60 9.88
CA PRO A 38 6.75 45.41 9.32
C PRO A 38 7.93 44.94 10.18
N VAL A 39 7.89 43.66 10.56
CA VAL A 39 9.06 42.89 11.03
C VAL A 39 9.91 42.55 9.78
N PRO A 40 11.25 42.61 9.84
CA PRO A 40 12.09 42.41 8.64
C PRO A 40 11.78 41.08 7.97
N ALA A 41 11.46 41.15 6.68
CA ALA A 41 11.21 40.01 5.82
C ALA A 41 12.49 39.17 5.72
N ILE A 42 12.45 37.97 6.28
CA ILE A 42 13.36 36.91 5.85
C ILE A 42 12.98 36.65 4.40
N GLU A 43 13.89 36.93 3.46
CA GLU A 43 13.74 36.55 2.06
C GLU A 43 13.73 35.02 1.98
N VAL A 44 12.53 34.45 2.08
CA VAL A 44 12.28 33.05 1.75
C VAL A 44 12.36 32.95 0.24
N THR A 45 13.45 32.38 -0.25
CA THR A 45 13.64 32.08 -1.68
C THR A 45 12.49 31.16 -2.12
N GLU A 46 11.85 31.43 -3.27
CA GLU A 46 10.69 30.69 -3.78
C GLU A 46 10.88 29.16 -3.81
N HIS A 47 12.13 28.69 -3.85
CA HIS A 47 12.48 27.26 -3.78
C HIS A 47 12.22 26.59 -2.42
N GLN A 48 12.22 27.32 -1.30
CA GLN A 48 11.91 26.74 0.03
C GLN A 48 10.41 26.76 0.35
N ALA A 49 9.61 27.58 -0.34
CA ALA A 49 8.16 27.62 -0.13
C ALA A 49 7.44 26.35 -0.64
N VAL A 50 8.03 25.64 -1.62
CA VAL A 50 7.47 24.41 -2.19
C VAL A 50 7.46 23.25 -1.19
N GLU A 51 8.36 23.25 -0.19
CA GLU A 51 8.39 22.26 0.89
C GLU A 51 7.20 22.38 1.87
N SER A 52 6.48 23.51 1.88
CA SER A 52 5.56 23.85 2.97
C SER A 52 4.06 23.57 2.72
N GLN A 53 3.65 23.13 1.52
CA GLN A 53 2.23 22.93 1.20
C GLN A 53 1.83 21.50 0.82
N LEU A 54 2.80 20.63 0.52
CA LEU A 54 2.52 19.25 0.10
C LEU A 54 2.92 18.30 1.22
N ASP A 55 1.94 17.75 1.95
CA ASP A 55 2.18 16.67 2.89
C ASP A 55 2.52 15.39 2.13
N LEU A 56 3.82 15.22 1.84
CA LEU A 56 4.36 14.09 1.09
C LEU A 56 3.95 12.74 1.69
N SER A 57 3.86 12.69 3.03
CA SER A 57 3.53 11.48 3.78
C SER A 57 2.07 11.04 3.57
N ALA A 58 1.18 12.00 3.26
CA ALA A 58 -0.24 11.73 3.00
C ALA A 58 -0.57 11.55 1.50
N LEU A 59 0.41 11.75 0.60
CA LEU A 59 0.18 11.68 -0.84
C LEU A 59 -0.35 10.32 -1.28
N PHE A 60 0.16 9.22 -0.74
CA PHE A 60 -0.33 7.89 -1.07
C PHE A 60 -1.85 7.75 -0.85
N TYR A 61 -2.38 8.26 0.28
CA TYR A 61 -3.82 8.21 0.54
C TYR A 61 -4.65 9.15 -0.35
N SER A 62 -4.01 10.10 -1.03
CA SER A 62 -4.68 10.87 -2.09
C SER A 62 -4.98 10.02 -3.33
N LEU A 63 -4.24 8.92 -3.57
CA LEU A 63 -4.59 7.91 -4.59
C LEU A 63 -5.90 7.22 -4.24
N LEU A 64 -6.04 6.88 -2.96
CA LEU A 64 -7.11 6.03 -2.44
C LEU A 64 -8.42 6.77 -2.21
N PHE A 65 -8.33 8.04 -1.81
CA PHE A 65 -9.47 8.89 -1.47
C PHE A 65 -9.55 10.08 -2.41
N ALA A 66 -10.70 10.24 -3.07
CA ALA A 66 -10.93 11.38 -3.97
C ALA A 66 -10.86 12.69 -3.18
N THR A 67 -10.11 13.65 -3.69
CA THR A 67 -10.09 15.02 -3.18
C THR A 67 -11.08 15.84 -4.00
N PRO A 68 -12.23 16.28 -3.46
CA PRO A 68 -13.09 17.20 -4.18
C PRO A 68 -12.36 18.55 -4.37
N SER A 69 -12.50 19.15 -5.55
CA SER A 69 -11.87 20.43 -5.93
C SER A 69 -12.33 21.63 -5.13
N THR A 70 -13.32 21.45 -4.25
CA THR A 70 -13.89 22.49 -3.41
C THR A 70 -13.96 21.97 -1.97
N THR A 71 -13.24 22.67 -1.09
CA THR A 71 -13.30 22.53 0.38
C THR A 71 -12.66 21.26 0.96
N THR A 72 -11.33 21.20 0.93
CA THR A 72 -10.55 20.39 1.87
C THR A 72 -10.50 21.12 3.22
N THR A 73 -11.59 21.11 3.98
CA THR A 73 -11.48 21.55 5.38
C THR A 73 -10.63 20.52 6.12
N GLY A 74 -9.64 20.95 6.90
CA GLY A 74 -8.89 20.06 7.82
C GLY A 74 -9.75 19.44 8.94
N ILE A 75 -11.07 19.49 8.81
CA ILE A 75 -12.07 19.03 9.76
C ILE A 75 -12.59 17.69 9.24
N ALA A 76 -12.49 16.66 10.08
CA ALA A 76 -13.02 15.35 9.78
C ALA A 76 -14.56 15.32 9.81
N ASN A 77 -15.20 14.55 8.93
CA ASN A 77 -16.64 14.28 9.00
C ASN A 77 -16.99 13.19 10.05
N ASN A 78 -18.27 12.83 10.21
CA ASN A 78 -18.67 11.89 11.27
C ASN A 78 -18.15 10.48 11.01
N LEU A 79 -18.21 10.02 9.75
CA LEU A 79 -17.58 8.78 9.30
C LEU A 79 -16.09 8.74 9.67
N GLU A 80 -15.32 9.76 9.30
CA GLU A 80 -13.89 9.82 9.58
C GLU A 80 -13.60 9.85 11.09
N ARG A 81 -14.36 10.62 11.88
CA ARG A 81 -14.22 10.64 13.35
C ARG A 81 -14.48 9.27 13.97
N SER A 82 -15.52 8.57 13.52
CA SER A 82 -15.82 7.21 13.98
C SER A 82 -14.67 6.26 13.68
N VAL A 83 -14.12 6.30 12.46
CA VAL A 83 -12.98 5.47 12.09
C VAL A 83 -11.73 5.83 12.89
N MET A 84 -11.41 7.12 13.06
CA MET A 84 -10.26 7.55 13.87
C MET A 84 -10.38 7.09 15.33
N GLN A 85 -11.59 7.10 15.90
CA GLN A 85 -11.83 6.53 17.23
C GLN A 85 -11.58 5.01 17.26
N ASN A 86 -12.04 4.29 16.25
CA ASN A 86 -11.77 2.85 16.12
C ASN A 86 -10.27 2.55 15.98
N ILE A 87 -9.50 3.41 15.29
CA ILE A 87 -8.04 3.30 15.18
C ILE A 87 -7.39 3.46 16.56
N GLU A 88 -7.75 4.49 17.34
CA GLU A 88 -7.16 4.69 18.66
C GLU A 88 -7.50 3.55 19.64
N GLN A 89 -8.72 3.02 19.56
CA GLN A 89 -9.10 1.82 20.31
C GLN A 89 -8.29 0.59 19.85
N ALA A 90 -8.08 0.44 18.55
CA ALA A 90 -7.29 -0.64 17.95
C ALA A 90 -5.84 -0.62 18.44
N LEU A 91 -5.22 0.56 18.50
CA LEU A 91 -3.86 0.73 19.03
C LEU A 91 -3.78 0.39 20.52
N SER A 92 -4.86 0.62 21.28
CA SER A 92 -4.93 0.32 22.71
C SER A 92 -5.30 -1.13 23.02
N SER A 93 -5.83 -1.89 22.06
CA SER A 93 -6.28 -3.28 22.23
C SER A 93 -6.04 -4.13 20.97
N PRO A 94 -4.77 -4.32 20.56
CA PRO A 94 -4.44 -4.88 19.26
C PRO A 94 -4.85 -6.36 19.10
N GLN A 95 -4.95 -7.13 20.19
CA GLN A 95 -5.46 -8.51 20.16
C GLN A 95 -6.89 -8.58 19.61
N SER A 96 -7.76 -7.65 20.03
CA SER A 96 -9.14 -7.60 19.52
C SER A 96 -9.19 -7.40 18.01
N ILE A 97 -8.25 -6.63 17.46
CA ILE A 97 -8.19 -6.37 16.02
C ILE A 97 -7.67 -7.60 15.28
N ALA A 98 -6.62 -8.24 15.80
CA ALA A 98 -6.09 -9.48 15.26
C ALA A 98 -7.12 -10.62 15.24
N GLU A 99 -8.03 -10.64 16.21
CA GLU A 99 -9.07 -11.67 16.34
C GLU A 99 -10.36 -11.34 15.58
N ASN A 100 -10.79 -10.07 15.55
CA ASN A 100 -12.12 -9.70 15.09
C ASN A 100 -12.15 -8.91 13.77
N VAL A 101 -11.03 -8.27 13.39
CA VAL A 101 -10.97 -7.40 12.20
C VAL A 101 -10.09 -7.99 11.11
N LEU A 102 -8.84 -8.34 11.43
CA LEU A 102 -7.88 -8.88 10.49
C LEU A 102 -7.24 -10.15 11.04
N LYS A 103 -7.80 -11.29 10.67
CA LYS A 103 -7.26 -12.61 11.01
C LYS A 103 -6.12 -12.97 10.07
N LEU A 104 -5.01 -13.43 10.63
CA LEU A 104 -3.92 -14.01 9.85
C LEU A 104 -4.29 -15.43 9.39
N PRO A 105 -4.22 -15.75 8.09
CA PRO A 105 -4.38 -17.13 7.64
C PRO A 105 -3.34 -18.05 8.28
N SER A 106 -3.75 -19.21 8.78
CA SER A 106 -2.86 -20.17 9.46
C SER A 106 -1.68 -20.62 8.59
N LYS A 107 -1.90 -20.72 7.27
CA LYS A 107 -0.87 -21.05 6.27
C LYS A 107 0.27 -20.00 6.23
N ILE A 108 0.00 -18.74 6.57
CA ILE A 108 1.04 -17.70 6.67
C ILE A 108 1.90 -17.92 7.91
N LEU A 109 1.31 -18.33 9.03
CA LEU A 109 2.08 -18.64 10.24
C LEU A 109 2.95 -19.90 10.04
N GLU A 110 2.44 -20.89 9.32
CA GLU A 110 3.25 -22.05 8.92
C GLU A 110 4.42 -21.62 8.02
N LEU A 111 4.15 -20.76 7.04
CA LEU A 111 5.17 -20.24 6.15
C LEU A 111 6.23 -19.41 6.89
N ASP A 112 5.85 -18.54 7.81
CA ASP A 112 6.78 -17.77 8.67
C ASP A 112 7.76 -18.71 9.40
N LYS A 113 7.22 -19.75 10.08
CA LYS A 113 8.05 -20.74 10.78
C LYS A 113 9.00 -21.46 9.85
N LYS A 114 8.52 -21.84 8.67
CA LYS A 114 9.32 -22.50 7.66
C LYS A 114 10.40 -21.55 7.10
N LEU A 115 10.09 -20.29 6.83
CA LEU A 115 11.03 -19.31 6.27
C LEU A 115 12.16 -18.95 7.24
N GLY A 116 11.97 -19.19 8.54
CA GLY A 116 13.05 -19.16 9.52
C GLY A 116 14.00 -20.37 9.47
N ASP A 117 13.70 -21.39 8.65
CA ASP A 117 14.55 -22.57 8.40
C ASP A 117 15.14 -22.49 6.98
N ASP A 118 16.47 -22.37 6.90
CA ASP A 118 17.22 -22.27 5.64
C ASP A 118 17.07 -23.50 4.73
N ASN A 119 16.48 -24.60 5.23
CA ASN A 119 16.35 -25.86 4.49
C ASN A 119 14.97 -26.15 3.89
N ILE A 120 14.03 -25.20 3.79
CA ILE A 120 12.72 -25.50 3.18
C ILE A 120 12.91 -26.05 1.76
N GLU A 121 12.60 -27.33 1.56
CA GLU A 121 12.55 -27.91 0.24
C GLU A 121 11.35 -27.35 -0.53
N THR A 122 11.59 -26.90 -1.76
CA THR A 122 10.50 -26.44 -2.64
C THR A 122 9.44 -27.50 -2.88
N GLN A 123 9.81 -28.77 -2.76
CA GLN A 123 8.87 -29.87 -2.86
C GLN A 123 7.81 -29.82 -1.74
N GLU A 124 8.15 -29.41 -0.52
CA GLU A 124 7.17 -29.25 0.55
C GLU A 124 6.16 -28.15 0.25
N LEU A 125 6.61 -27.02 -0.31
CA LEU A 125 5.75 -25.91 -0.71
C LEU A 125 4.83 -26.30 -1.88
N ILE A 126 5.34 -27.07 -2.83
CA ILE A 126 4.54 -27.62 -3.94
C ILE A 126 3.46 -28.56 -3.40
N LEU A 127 3.83 -29.50 -2.51
CA LEU A 127 2.87 -30.43 -1.91
C LEU A 127 1.81 -29.72 -1.07
N LEU A 128 2.16 -28.61 -0.40
CA LEU A 128 1.21 -27.79 0.35
C LEU A 128 0.15 -27.17 -0.57
N ILE A 129 0.55 -26.69 -1.75
CA ILE A 129 -0.39 -26.05 -2.68
C ILE A 129 -1.17 -27.04 -3.55
N GLU A 130 -0.59 -28.19 -3.90
CA GLU A 130 -1.26 -29.20 -4.74
C GLU A 130 -2.49 -29.80 -4.04
N GLN A 131 -2.58 -29.67 -2.72
CA GLN A 131 -3.76 -30.03 -1.92
C GLN A 131 -4.90 -29.01 -2.01
N ASP A 132 -4.65 -27.82 -2.58
CA ASP A 132 -5.60 -26.73 -2.71
C ASP A 132 -5.71 -26.27 -4.18
N PRO A 133 -6.66 -26.84 -4.95
CA PRO A 133 -6.81 -26.53 -6.37
C PRO A 133 -7.03 -25.04 -6.67
N LEU A 134 -7.66 -24.30 -5.76
CA LEU A 134 -7.88 -22.86 -5.94
C LEU A 134 -6.57 -22.10 -5.81
N LEU A 135 -5.74 -22.45 -4.83
CA LEU A 135 -4.42 -21.86 -4.64
C LEU A 135 -3.50 -22.16 -5.84
N CYS A 136 -3.53 -23.37 -6.39
CA CYS A 136 -2.81 -23.69 -7.62
C CYS A 136 -3.23 -22.78 -8.78
N VAL A 137 -4.54 -22.57 -8.97
CA VAL A 137 -5.05 -21.69 -10.04
C VAL A 137 -4.58 -20.25 -9.84
N GLU A 138 -4.59 -19.73 -8.60
CA GLU A 138 -4.10 -18.38 -8.32
C GLU A 138 -2.59 -18.23 -8.56
N VAL A 139 -1.79 -19.24 -8.21
CA VAL A 139 -0.34 -19.26 -8.50
C VAL A 139 -0.10 -19.26 -10.01
N LEU A 140 -0.80 -20.10 -10.76
CA LEU A 140 -0.69 -20.15 -12.23
C LEU A 140 -1.11 -18.82 -12.88
N LYS A 141 -2.16 -18.18 -12.38
CA LYS A 141 -2.56 -16.83 -12.84
C LYS A 141 -1.45 -15.81 -12.61
N LEU A 142 -0.75 -15.89 -11.48
CA LEU A 142 0.36 -14.99 -11.18
C LEU A 142 1.55 -15.23 -12.13
N CYS A 143 1.93 -16.49 -12.36
CA CYS A 143 2.95 -16.86 -13.35
C CYS A 143 2.66 -16.32 -14.76
N ASN A 144 1.39 -16.32 -15.16
CA ASN A 144 0.96 -15.88 -16.50
C ASN A 144 0.64 -14.38 -16.57
N SER A 145 0.74 -13.65 -15.46
CA SER A 145 0.46 -12.21 -15.45
C SER A 145 1.52 -11.42 -16.23
N PRO A 146 1.17 -10.25 -16.80
CA PRO A 146 2.11 -9.43 -17.57
C PRO A 146 3.40 -9.07 -16.82
N ALA A 147 3.31 -8.86 -15.50
CA ALA A 147 4.46 -8.55 -14.65
C ALA A 147 5.48 -9.70 -14.55
N PHE A 148 5.04 -10.94 -14.71
CA PHE A 148 5.83 -12.12 -14.36
C PHE A 148 6.02 -13.13 -15.49
N LYS A 149 5.26 -13.00 -16.58
CA LYS A 149 5.32 -13.90 -17.73
C LYS A 149 6.70 -13.80 -18.41
N ARG A 150 7.39 -14.94 -18.57
CA ARG A 150 8.76 -15.01 -19.13
C ARG A 150 8.86 -15.58 -20.55
N ALA A 151 7.79 -16.19 -21.05
CA ALA A 151 7.74 -16.74 -22.40
C ALA A 151 6.33 -16.54 -22.95
N ASP A 152 6.17 -16.65 -24.28
CA ASP A 152 4.85 -16.48 -24.92
C ASP A 152 3.86 -17.60 -24.55
N THR A 153 4.37 -18.78 -24.19
CA THR A 153 3.57 -19.92 -23.75
C THR A 153 3.10 -19.75 -22.31
N ASP A 154 1.82 -20.03 -22.08
CA ASP A 154 1.22 -19.99 -20.76
C ASP A 154 1.63 -21.21 -19.93
N VAL A 155 1.91 -20.98 -18.65
CA VAL A 155 2.15 -22.00 -17.64
C VAL A 155 0.82 -22.67 -17.27
N SER A 156 0.77 -24.00 -17.36
CA SER A 156 -0.44 -24.78 -17.08
C SER A 156 -0.32 -25.75 -15.89
N SER A 157 0.88 -25.91 -15.31
CA SER A 157 1.11 -26.73 -14.12
C SER A 157 2.16 -26.12 -13.19
N ILE A 158 2.18 -26.54 -11.93
CA ILE A 158 3.16 -26.07 -10.94
C ILE A 158 4.59 -26.51 -11.32
N GLN A 159 4.73 -27.69 -11.91
CA GLN A 159 6.02 -28.18 -12.41
C GLN A 159 6.53 -27.32 -13.57
N GLN A 160 5.64 -26.92 -14.49
CA GLN A 160 5.99 -25.95 -15.54
C GLN A 160 6.35 -24.59 -14.94
N ALA A 161 5.61 -24.13 -13.92
CA ALA A 161 5.92 -22.89 -13.21
C ALA A 161 7.32 -22.94 -12.61
N LEU A 162 7.67 -24.04 -11.92
CA LEU A 162 8.99 -24.24 -11.32
C LEU A 162 10.10 -24.13 -12.35
N VAL A 163 9.93 -24.74 -13.53
CA VAL A 163 10.93 -24.69 -14.61
C VAL A 163 11.06 -23.28 -15.19
N GLN A 164 9.95 -22.58 -15.41
CA GLN A 164 9.94 -21.31 -16.13
C GLN A 164 10.30 -20.11 -15.24
N VAL A 165 9.71 -20.02 -14.04
CA VAL A 165 9.97 -18.90 -13.13
C VAL A 165 11.08 -19.19 -12.12
N GLY A 166 11.40 -20.46 -11.93
CA GLY A 166 12.42 -20.92 -10.98
C GLY A 166 11.87 -21.10 -9.57
N ARG A 167 12.66 -21.81 -8.76
CA ARG A 167 12.35 -22.17 -7.35
C ARG A 167 11.95 -20.95 -6.52
N GLN A 168 12.80 -19.94 -6.48
CA GLN A 168 12.61 -18.78 -5.60
C GLN A 168 11.33 -18.00 -5.97
N GLN A 169 11.13 -17.70 -7.25
CA GLN A 169 9.95 -16.95 -7.69
C GLN A 169 8.65 -17.71 -7.43
N LEU A 170 8.65 -19.03 -7.64
CA LEU A 170 7.49 -19.88 -7.34
C LEU A 170 7.11 -19.81 -5.85
N ARG A 171 8.11 -19.85 -4.95
CA ARG A 171 7.87 -19.70 -3.50
C ARG A 171 7.21 -18.36 -3.20
N GLN A 172 7.73 -17.26 -3.76
CA GLN A 172 7.13 -15.93 -3.60
C GLN A 172 5.68 -15.86 -4.12
N PHE A 173 5.37 -16.52 -5.24
CA PHE A 173 3.99 -16.56 -5.75
C PHE A 173 3.04 -17.33 -4.83
N ILE A 174 3.48 -18.46 -4.30
CA ILE A 174 2.73 -19.21 -3.29
C ILE A 174 2.46 -18.32 -2.09
N THR A 175 3.50 -17.66 -1.57
CA THR A 175 3.40 -16.70 -0.47
C THR A 175 2.38 -15.59 -0.75
N ALA A 176 2.44 -14.99 -1.94
CA ALA A 176 1.49 -13.95 -2.34
C ALA A 176 0.05 -14.47 -2.37
N CYS A 177 -0.20 -15.63 -2.97
CA CYS A 177 -1.55 -16.18 -3.04
C CYS A 177 -2.12 -16.52 -1.66
N LEU A 178 -1.28 -17.00 -0.73
CA LEU A 178 -1.68 -17.20 0.66
C LEU A 178 -1.99 -15.89 1.39
N ALA A 179 -1.16 -14.86 1.18
CA ALA A 179 -1.32 -13.56 1.84
C ALA A 179 -2.53 -12.79 1.30
N ARG A 180 -2.96 -13.06 0.07
CA ARG A 180 -4.10 -12.41 -0.58
C ARG A 180 -5.41 -12.56 0.21
N GLU A 181 -5.57 -13.64 0.96
CA GLU A 181 -6.73 -13.84 1.84
C GLU A 181 -6.89 -12.72 2.89
N LEU A 182 -5.80 -12.02 3.25
CA LEU A 182 -5.85 -10.87 4.17
C LEU A 182 -6.65 -9.69 3.61
N ILE A 183 -6.66 -9.51 2.28
CA ILE A 183 -7.24 -8.34 1.59
C ILE A 183 -8.59 -8.65 0.94
N ASP A 184 -9.17 -9.85 1.14
CA ASP A 184 -10.49 -10.15 0.58
C ASP A 184 -11.58 -9.32 1.29
N ILE A 185 -12.07 -8.29 0.58
CA ILE A 185 -13.02 -7.30 1.08
C ILE A 185 -14.24 -7.28 0.16
N LYS A 186 -15.38 -7.69 0.71
CA LYS A 186 -16.60 -8.04 -0.04
C LYS A 186 -17.44 -6.87 -0.60
N PRO A 187 -17.39 -5.61 -0.13
CA PRO A 187 -18.17 -4.51 -0.72
C PRO A 187 -17.59 -3.95 -2.04
N ILE A 188 -18.45 -3.78 -3.04
CA ILE A 188 -18.09 -3.32 -4.40
C ILE A 188 -17.48 -1.91 -4.41
N TYR A 189 -18.01 -0.96 -3.63
CA TYR A 189 -17.50 0.42 -3.55
C TYR A 189 -16.05 0.51 -3.07
N PHE A 190 -15.61 -0.51 -2.33
CA PHE A 190 -14.34 -0.58 -1.64
C PHE A 190 -13.35 -1.54 -2.31
N ARG A 191 -13.78 -2.28 -3.35
CA ARG A 191 -12.92 -3.17 -4.16
C ARG A 191 -11.74 -2.45 -4.78
N ARG A 192 -11.93 -1.21 -5.26
CA ARG A 192 -10.83 -0.43 -5.86
C ARG A 192 -9.73 -0.14 -4.85
N PHE A 193 -10.11 0.26 -3.64
CA PHE A 193 -9.15 0.55 -2.58
C PHE A 193 -8.37 -0.71 -2.16
N GLY A 194 -9.07 -1.83 -1.94
CA GLY A 194 -8.41 -3.11 -1.63
C GLY A 194 -7.45 -3.54 -2.74
N ALA A 195 -7.81 -3.32 -4.01
CA ALA A 195 -6.95 -3.61 -5.15
C ALA A 195 -5.69 -2.73 -5.16
N GLU A 196 -5.79 -1.42 -4.88
CA GLU A 196 -4.62 -0.53 -4.81
C GLU A 196 -3.70 -0.86 -3.63
N ILE A 197 -4.25 -1.21 -2.46
CA ILE A 197 -3.42 -1.70 -1.34
C ILE A 197 -2.71 -2.99 -1.73
N TRP A 198 -3.45 -3.95 -2.29
CA TRP A 198 -2.83 -5.22 -2.72
C TRP A 198 -1.72 -4.98 -3.74
N ARG A 199 -1.95 -4.09 -4.71
CA ARG A 199 -0.97 -3.70 -5.70
C ARG A 199 0.28 -3.09 -5.05
N HIS A 200 0.09 -2.18 -4.12
CA HIS A 200 1.16 -1.58 -3.33
C HIS A 200 1.96 -2.64 -2.55
N SER A 201 1.30 -3.48 -1.76
CA SER A 201 1.96 -4.57 -1.02
C SER A 201 2.74 -5.52 -1.92
N MET A 202 2.22 -5.86 -3.10
CA MET A 202 2.92 -6.68 -4.10
C MET A 202 4.14 -5.97 -4.69
N GLN A 203 4.03 -4.68 -5.02
CA GLN A 203 5.14 -3.88 -5.50
C GLN A 203 6.26 -3.79 -4.46
N VAL A 204 5.91 -3.54 -3.18
CA VAL A 204 6.88 -3.50 -2.08
C VAL A 204 7.53 -4.86 -1.86
N ALA A 205 6.76 -5.94 -1.86
CA ALA A 205 7.29 -7.30 -1.75
C ALA A 205 8.28 -7.65 -2.87
N PHE A 206 7.92 -7.32 -4.12
CA PHE A 206 8.79 -7.51 -5.28
C PHE A 206 10.10 -6.72 -5.12
N LEU A 207 10.01 -5.41 -4.91
CA LEU A 207 11.17 -4.53 -4.76
C LEU A 207 12.07 -4.96 -3.59
N ALA A 208 11.49 -5.25 -2.43
CA ALA A 208 12.25 -5.68 -1.27
C ALA A 208 13.00 -6.99 -1.53
N SER A 209 12.39 -7.92 -2.28
CA SER A 209 13.05 -9.17 -2.66
C SER A 209 14.15 -9.00 -3.69
N GLU A 210 14.02 -8.05 -4.62
CA GLU A 210 15.06 -7.73 -5.59
C GLU A 210 16.27 -7.04 -4.94
N LEU A 211 16.02 -6.21 -3.92
CA LEU A 211 17.06 -5.51 -3.16
C LEU A 211 17.73 -6.40 -2.08
N ALA A 212 17.13 -7.54 -1.74
CA ALA A 212 17.64 -8.47 -0.73
C ALA A 212 18.73 -9.41 -1.28
N SER A 213 19.59 -9.92 -0.38
CA SER A 213 20.47 -11.05 -0.72
C SER A 213 19.65 -12.29 -1.05
N ASN A 214 20.20 -13.21 -1.84
CA ASN A 214 19.50 -14.42 -2.32
C ASN A 214 18.84 -15.21 -1.19
N GLU A 215 19.50 -15.30 -0.04
CA GLU A 215 19.05 -16.03 1.15
C GLU A 215 17.86 -15.32 1.84
N GLN A 216 17.79 -13.99 1.74
CA GLN A 216 16.78 -13.17 2.40
C GLN A 216 15.54 -12.88 1.53
N ARG A 217 15.57 -13.21 0.23
CA ARG A 217 14.54 -12.76 -0.72
C ARG A 217 13.13 -13.21 -0.37
N ASP A 218 12.97 -14.43 0.13
CA ASP A 218 11.64 -14.95 0.46
C ASP A 218 11.08 -14.28 1.73
N SER A 219 11.93 -14.07 2.74
CA SER A 219 11.57 -13.32 3.94
C SER A 219 11.31 -11.84 3.63
N ALA A 220 12.08 -11.23 2.72
CA ALA A 220 11.89 -9.84 2.31
C ALA A 220 10.58 -9.68 1.53
N PHE A 221 10.26 -10.66 0.68
CA PHE A 221 8.99 -10.70 -0.03
C PHE A 221 7.81 -10.82 0.92
N LEU A 222 7.83 -11.77 1.87
CA LEU A 222 6.75 -11.92 2.86
C LEU A 222 6.63 -10.67 3.74
N LEU A 223 7.74 -10.11 4.21
CA LEU A 223 7.74 -8.89 5.00
C LEU A 223 7.15 -7.72 4.19
N GLY A 224 7.48 -7.59 2.91
CA GLY A 224 6.91 -6.58 2.02
C GLY A 224 5.42 -6.75 1.77
N LEU A 225 4.90 -7.98 1.76
CA LEU A 225 3.44 -8.19 1.72
C LEU A 225 2.78 -7.75 3.02
N LEU A 226 3.43 -8.00 4.16
CA LEU A 226 2.88 -7.78 5.49
C LEU A 226 3.14 -6.37 6.05
N HIS A 227 4.03 -5.58 5.43
CA HIS A 227 4.56 -4.36 6.04
C HIS A 227 3.50 -3.33 6.44
N ASP A 228 2.43 -3.26 5.65
CA ASP A 228 1.37 -2.28 5.84
C ASP A 228 -0.02 -2.92 5.98
N VAL A 229 -0.08 -4.06 6.67
CA VAL A 229 -1.36 -4.72 6.98
C VAL A 229 -2.27 -3.86 7.86
N GLY A 230 -1.71 -2.89 8.58
CA GLY A 230 -2.47 -1.85 9.27
C GLY A 230 -3.37 -1.05 8.32
N LYS A 231 -2.93 -0.72 7.09
CA LYS A 231 -3.81 -0.09 6.08
C LYS A 231 -5.06 -0.93 5.82
N ILE A 232 -4.91 -2.26 5.74
CA ILE A 232 -6.03 -3.20 5.53
C ILE A 232 -6.97 -3.19 6.74
N ALA A 233 -6.42 -3.25 7.96
CA ALA A 233 -7.22 -3.26 9.18
C ALA A 233 -8.04 -1.98 9.33
N ILE A 234 -7.41 -0.81 9.13
CA ILE A 234 -8.12 0.47 9.18
C ILE A 234 -9.19 0.54 8.09
N PHE A 235 -8.90 -0.01 6.92
CA PHE A 235 -9.88 -0.03 5.84
C PHE A 235 -11.08 -0.91 6.13
N LYS A 236 -10.90 -2.06 6.79
CA LYS A 236 -12.02 -2.86 7.28
C LYS A 236 -12.87 -2.07 8.28
N MET A 237 -12.24 -1.33 9.20
CA MET A 237 -12.96 -0.43 10.11
C MET A 237 -13.72 0.67 9.36
N LEU A 238 -13.15 1.21 8.28
CA LEU A 238 -13.82 2.18 7.42
C LEU A 238 -15.03 1.58 6.72
N VAL A 239 -14.91 0.36 6.17
CA VAL A 239 -16.03 -0.37 5.56
C VAL A 239 -17.16 -0.58 6.57
N ASP A 240 -16.81 -0.99 7.80
CA ASP A 240 -17.78 -1.24 8.86
C ASP A 240 -18.48 0.05 9.30
N ALA A 241 -17.73 1.14 9.46
CA ALA A 241 -18.29 2.46 9.77
C ALA A 241 -19.16 3.01 8.64
N PHE A 242 -18.87 2.66 7.38
CA PHE A 242 -19.63 3.12 6.23
C PHE A 242 -21.07 2.61 6.24
N TYR A 243 -21.36 1.45 6.83
CA TYR A 243 -22.73 0.96 7.00
C TYR A 243 -23.59 1.84 7.91
N GLN A 244 -22.96 2.67 8.74
CA GLN A 244 -23.62 3.59 9.67
C GLN A 244 -23.52 5.05 9.25
N ALA A 245 -22.87 5.34 8.10
CA ALA A 245 -22.60 6.69 7.64
C ALA A 245 -23.84 7.34 7.01
N GLU A 246 -23.91 8.67 7.06
CA GLU A 246 -24.96 9.41 6.38
C GLU A 246 -24.76 9.38 4.85
N PRO A 247 -25.84 9.41 4.04
CA PRO A 247 -25.73 9.43 2.59
C PRO A 247 -24.85 10.58 2.09
N GLY A 248 -23.79 10.24 1.35
CA GLY A 248 -22.87 11.22 0.76
C GLY A 248 -21.61 11.48 1.59
N GLU A 249 -21.51 10.99 2.83
CA GLU A 249 -20.24 11.02 3.56
C GLU A 249 -19.19 10.16 2.84
N GLN A 250 -17.98 10.70 2.70
CA GLN A 250 -16.83 10.06 2.07
C GLN A 250 -15.56 10.41 2.84
N PRO A 251 -14.60 9.49 2.97
CA PRO A 251 -13.28 9.81 3.52
C PRO A 251 -12.52 10.70 2.52
N ASN A 252 -12.27 11.95 2.87
CA ASN A 252 -11.58 12.90 1.98
C ASN A 252 -10.73 13.95 2.70
N SER A 253 -10.86 14.09 4.03
CA SER A 253 -10.15 15.12 4.80
C SER A 253 -8.64 14.85 4.86
N ILE A 254 -7.85 15.93 4.93
CA ILE A 254 -6.40 15.85 5.13
C ILE A 254 -6.09 15.18 6.46
N LEU A 255 -6.83 15.54 7.52
CA LEU A 255 -6.65 14.97 8.86
C LEU A 255 -6.79 13.45 8.84
N PHE A 256 -7.82 12.92 8.17
CA PHE A 256 -8.00 11.48 8.07
C PHE A 256 -6.83 10.80 7.34
N LYS A 257 -6.36 11.38 6.24
CA LYS A 257 -5.19 10.87 5.49
C LYS A 257 -3.92 10.87 6.36
N GLN A 258 -3.68 11.92 7.15
CA GLN A 258 -2.56 12.00 8.09
C GLN A 258 -2.64 10.94 9.19
N VAL A 259 -3.82 10.72 9.76
CA VAL A 259 -4.01 9.64 10.74
C VAL A 259 -3.74 8.28 10.12
N MET A 260 -4.22 8.03 8.90
CA MET A 260 -3.90 6.80 8.17
C MET A 260 -2.39 6.61 8.00
N THR A 261 -1.67 7.63 7.51
CA THR A 261 -0.21 7.59 7.35
C THR A 261 0.53 7.33 8.65
N THR A 262 0.19 8.05 9.70
CA THR A 262 0.94 7.99 10.96
C THR A 262 0.64 6.74 11.78
N LYS A 263 -0.55 6.15 11.63
CA LYS A 263 -1.00 5.04 12.48
C LYS A 263 -0.95 3.68 11.80
N SER A 264 -0.96 3.58 10.47
CA SER A 264 -1.04 2.27 9.78
C SER A 264 0.15 1.38 10.12
N LEU A 265 1.39 1.89 10.04
CA LEU A 265 2.59 1.10 10.35
C LEU A 265 2.66 0.70 11.83
N THR A 266 2.21 1.57 12.73
CA THR A 266 2.10 1.22 14.16
C THR A 266 1.12 0.08 14.36
N LEU A 267 -0.03 0.13 13.71
CA LEU A 267 -1.01 -0.94 13.78
C LEU A 267 -0.48 -2.24 13.13
N SER A 268 0.28 -2.16 12.03
CA SER A 268 0.95 -3.31 11.42
C SER A 268 1.88 -4.02 12.42
N ALA A 269 2.73 -3.26 13.14
CA ALA A 269 3.64 -3.81 14.13
C ALA A 269 2.89 -4.50 15.28
N LEU A 270 1.83 -3.86 15.79
CA LEU A 270 1.01 -4.43 16.87
C LEU A 270 0.24 -5.69 16.43
N LEU A 271 -0.24 -5.74 15.19
CA LEU A 271 -0.88 -6.92 14.61
C LEU A 271 0.11 -8.08 14.46
N ALA A 272 1.30 -7.81 13.93
CA ALA A 272 2.36 -8.82 13.79
C ALA A 272 2.71 -9.46 15.14
N ARG A 273 2.84 -8.65 16.19
CA ARG A 273 3.05 -9.14 17.56
C ARG A 273 1.85 -9.95 18.08
N SER A 274 0.63 -9.49 17.82
CA SER A 274 -0.59 -10.18 18.25
C SER A 274 -0.78 -11.53 17.55
N TRP A 275 -0.35 -11.64 16.29
CA TRP A 275 -0.31 -12.90 15.55
C TRP A 275 0.87 -13.80 15.91
N GLN A 276 1.77 -13.35 16.79
CA GLN A 276 2.97 -14.09 17.22
C GLN A 276 3.87 -14.47 16.04
N LEU A 277 4.02 -13.56 15.06
CA LEU A 277 5.01 -13.72 14.00
C LEU A 277 6.42 -13.76 14.59
N SER A 278 7.35 -14.43 13.89
CA SER A 278 8.73 -14.50 14.34
C SER A 278 9.39 -13.12 14.47
N GLN A 279 10.46 -13.04 15.28
CA GLN A 279 11.20 -11.79 15.52
C GLN A 279 11.78 -11.19 14.22
N HIS A 280 12.03 -12.03 13.21
CA HIS A 280 12.47 -11.59 11.88
C HIS A 280 11.45 -10.71 11.16
N PHE A 281 10.17 -10.78 11.52
CA PHE A 281 9.12 -9.89 11.02
C PHE A 281 8.72 -8.84 12.04
N GLU A 282 8.56 -9.20 13.32
CA GLU A 282 8.14 -8.26 14.38
C GLU A 282 9.12 -7.08 14.53
N THR A 283 10.43 -7.34 14.53
CA THR A 283 11.45 -6.31 14.75
C THR A 283 11.46 -5.27 13.62
N PRO A 284 11.55 -5.65 12.32
CA PRO A 284 11.47 -4.68 11.24
C PRO A 284 10.19 -3.86 11.22
N LEU A 285 9.03 -4.48 11.48
CA LEU A 285 7.75 -3.77 11.51
C LEU A 285 7.68 -2.75 12.64
N THR A 286 8.21 -3.09 13.82
CA THR A 286 8.30 -2.17 14.95
C THR A 286 9.21 -0.98 14.65
N LEU A 287 10.31 -1.20 13.94
CA LEU A 287 11.21 -0.12 13.51
C LEU A 287 10.55 0.75 12.43
N LEU A 288 9.86 0.14 11.45
CA LEU A 288 9.10 0.87 10.42
C LEU A 288 7.97 1.73 11.01
N ALA A 289 7.35 1.29 12.12
CA ALA A 289 6.35 2.07 12.83
C ALA A 289 6.89 3.40 13.37
N ASN A 290 8.21 3.52 13.57
CA ASN A 290 8.85 4.78 13.92
C ASN A 290 9.18 5.60 12.67
N THR A 291 8.18 6.33 12.17
CA THR A 291 8.30 7.13 10.93
C THR A 291 9.30 8.28 11.00
N ASN A 292 9.81 8.63 12.19
CA ASN A 292 10.75 9.73 12.39
C ASN A 292 12.21 9.31 12.21
N ILE A 293 12.49 8.02 12.05
CA ILE A 293 13.85 7.48 11.98
C ILE A 293 14.02 6.76 10.65
N LYS A 294 14.95 7.25 9.82
CA LYS A 294 15.42 6.51 8.64
C LYS A 294 16.15 5.25 9.12
N PRO A 295 15.73 4.03 8.70
CA PRO A 295 16.46 2.81 9.01
C PRO A 295 17.89 2.85 8.44
N THR A 296 18.84 2.23 9.13
CA THR A 296 20.26 2.29 8.72
C THR A 296 20.69 1.12 7.85
N ASP A 297 20.13 -0.07 8.07
CA ASP A 297 20.54 -1.31 7.42
C ASP A 297 19.49 -2.43 7.59
N GLY A 298 19.78 -3.58 7.00
CA GLY A 298 18.99 -4.80 7.12
C GLY A 298 17.62 -4.74 6.44
N MET A 299 16.75 -5.66 6.84
CA MET A 299 15.41 -5.86 6.26
C MET A 299 14.54 -4.60 6.36
N THR A 300 14.64 -3.86 7.47
CA THR A 300 13.89 -2.62 7.69
C THR A 300 14.20 -1.58 6.62
N LEU A 301 15.48 -1.38 6.27
CA LEU A 301 15.89 -0.44 5.23
C LEU A 301 15.37 -0.87 3.86
N LEU A 302 15.44 -2.16 3.53
CA LEU A 302 14.95 -2.69 2.26
C LEU A 302 13.46 -2.39 2.06
N ILE A 303 12.65 -2.67 3.08
CA ILE A 303 11.20 -2.44 3.05
C ILE A 303 10.89 -0.95 2.98
N TRP A 304 11.61 -0.14 3.75
CA TRP A 304 11.43 1.31 3.74
C TRP A 304 11.73 1.92 2.35
N LYS A 305 12.83 1.51 1.70
CA LYS A 305 13.15 1.93 0.33
C LYS A 305 12.09 1.47 -0.67
N ALA A 306 11.71 0.19 -0.60
CA ALA A 306 10.70 -0.41 -1.46
C ALA A 306 9.33 0.29 -1.33
N ASN A 307 8.93 0.65 -0.11
CA ASN A 307 7.69 1.39 0.16
C ASN A 307 7.66 2.73 -0.59
N ILE A 308 8.68 3.57 -0.41
CA ILE A 308 8.76 4.89 -1.05
C ILE A 308 8.77 4.77 -2.57
N ILE A 309 9.56 3.84 -3.13
CA ILE A 309 9.62 3.63 -4.59
C ILE A 309 8.26 3.19 -5.15
N SER A 310 7.54 2.29 -4.45
CA SER A 310 6.20 1.87 -4.84
C SER A 310 5.21 3.03 -4.80
N GLU A 311 5.19 3.81 -3.72
CA GLU A 311 4.29 4.97 -3.59
C GLU A 311 4.58 6.01 -4.70
N CYS A 312 5.84 6.31 -4.97
CA CYS A 312 6.25 7.19 -6.07
C CYS A 312 5.72 6.69 -7.42
N SER A 313 5.93 5.40 -7.72
CA SER A 313 5.47 4.78 -8.97
C SER A 313 3.95 4.84 -9.12
N MET A 314 3.21 4.54 -8.06
CA MET A 314 1.74 4.54 -8.10
C MET A 314 1.17 5.96 -8.24
N LEU A 315 1.77 6.96 -7.58
CA LEU A 315 1.34 8.35 -7.67
C LEU A 315 1.67 8.96 -9.04
N LEU A 316 2.80 8.59 -9.64
CA LEU A 316 3.19 9.05 -10.97
C LEU A 316 2.20 8.57 -12.04
N GLN A 317 1.69 7.33 -11.93
CA GLN A 317 0.70 6.77 -12.88
C GLN A 317 -0.62 7.52 -12.92
N VAL A 318 -0.96 8.26 -11.87
CA VAL A 318 -2.22 9.02 -11.76
C VAL A 318 -1.99 10.53 -11.76
N ASP A 319 -0.79 10.98 -12.14
CA ASP A 319 -0.41 12.40 -12.21
C ASP A 319 -0.63 13.15 -10.87
N LYS A 320 -0.33 12.47 -9.75
CA LYS A 320 -0.44 13.02 -8.39
C LYS A 320 0.91 13.23 -7.69
N LEU A 321 2.02 13.05 -8.42
CA LEU A 321 3.36 13.27 -7.90
C LEU A 321 4.08 14.37 -8.69
N PRO A 322 4.18 15.60 -8.14
CA PRO A 322 4.97 16.66 -8.75
C PRO A 322 6.45 16.28 -8.85
N GLN A 323 7.12 16.71 -9.92
CA GLN A 323 8.55 16.43 -10.15
C GLN A 323 9.47 16.83 -8.98
N PRO A 324 9.31 18.01 -8.34
CA PRO A 324 10.12 18.35 -7.16
C PRO A 324 9.93 17.37 -5.99
N ALA A 325 8.70 16.87 -5.80
CA ALA A 325 8.40 15.91 -4.75
C ALA A 325 9.02 14.53 -5.05
N LEU A 326 8.99 14.10 -6.32
CA LEU A 326 9.65 12.87 -6.76
C LEU A 326 11.16 12.93 -6.45
N ALA A 327 11.84 14.01 -6.85
CA ALA A 327 13.28 14.16 -6.62
C ALA A 327 13.65 14.07 -5.12
N VAL A 328 12.87 14.71 -4.26
CA VAL A 328 13.07 14.64 -2.80
C VAL A 328 12.90 13.21 -2.28
N LEU A 329 11.84 12.50 -2.68
CA LEU A 329 11.57 11.14 -2.23
C LEU A 329 12.63 10.14 -2.73
N LEU A 330 13.08 10.28 -3.97
CA LEU A 330 14.15 9.43 -4.54
C LEU A 330 15.49 9.67 -3.84
N ALA A 331 15.82 10.92 -3.51
CA ALA A 331 17.03 11.23 -2.75
C ALA A 331 17.01 10.59 -1.35
N GLN A 332 15.86 10.52 -0.68
CA GLN A 332 15.74 9.88 0.64
C GLN A 332 16.15 8.40 0.62
N VAL A 333 15.80 7.69 -0.46
CA VAL A 333 16.08 6.25 -0.64
C VAL A 333 17.37 5.96 -1.40
N GLU A 334 18.12 7.00 -1.78
CA GLU A 334 19.34 6.89 -2.61
C GLU A 334 19.07 6.16 -3.94
N CYS A 335 17.92 6.44 -4.57
CA CYS A 335 17.57 5.90 -5.88
C CYS A 335 17.78 7.00 -6.92
N SER A 336 18.53 6.72 -7.99
CA SER A 336 18.66 7.67 -9.08
C SER A 336 17.36 7.75 -9.89
N GLU A 337 17.13 8.85 -10.61
CA GLU A 337 15.97 8.95 -11.51
C GLU A 337 16.00 7.87 -12.61
N GLU A 338 17.18 7.50 -13.10
CA GLU A 338 17.35 6.45 -14.11
C GLU A 338 16.94 5.08 -13.57
N ASP A 339 17.44 4.71 -12.39
CA ASP A 339 17.05 3.47 -11.71
C ASP A 339 15.54 3.44 -11.43
N PHE A 340 15.00 4.57 -10.96
CA PHE A 340 13.57 4.69 -10.71
C PHE A 340 12.74 4.50 -11.97
N ILE A 341 13.16 5.04 -13.13
CA ILE A 341 12.46 4.84 -14.40
C ILE A 341 12.42 3.36 -14.78
N GLU A 342 13.54 2.64 -14.64
CA GLU A 342 13.56 1.19 -14.92
C GLU A 342 12.62 0.42 -13.99
N LEU A 343 12.69 0.71 -12.69
CA LEU A 343 11.80 0.09 -11.70
C LEU A 343 10.34 0.43 -11.99
N HIS A 344 10.03 1.69 -12.29
CA HIS A 344 8.68 2.15 -12.63
C HIS A 344 8.09 1.35 -13.79
N GLN A 345 8.85 1.11 -14.86
CA GLN A 345 8.38 0.31 -16.00
C GLN A 345 8.04 -1.14 -15.64
N LYS A 346 8.72 -1.72 -14.65
CA LYS A 346 8.37 -3.05 -14.11
C LYS A 346 7.11 -2.96 -13.24
N LEU A 347 7.02 -1.94 -12.38
CA LEU A 347 5.93 -1.77 -11.42
C LEU A 347 4.58 -1.44 -12.06
N ILE A 348 4.54 -0.82 -13.23
CA ILE A 348 3.29 -0.55 -13.97
C ILE A 348 2.62 -1.84 -14.53
N GLN A 349 3.31 -2.97 -14.52
CA GLN A 349 2.77 -4.25 -14.98
C GLN A 349 1.95 -5.00 -13.91
N PHE A 350 2.04 -4.55 -12.65
CA PHE A 350 1.22 -4.99 -11.50
C PHE A 350 -0.11 -4.25 -11.48
#